data_AF-A0A7V7DVP9-F1
#
_entry.id   AF-A0A7V7DVP9-F1
#
_cell.length_a   1.000
_cell.length_b   1.000
_cell.length_c   1.000
_cell.angle_alpha   90.00
_cell.angle_beta   90.00
_cell.angle_gamma   90.00
#
_symmetry.space_group_name_H-M   'P 1'
#
loop_
_entity.id
_entity.type
_entity.pdbx_description
1 polymer ?
#
loop_
_entity_poly.entity_id
_entity_poly.type
_entity_poly.pdbx_seq_one_letter_code
_entity_poly.pdbx_strand_id
1 'polypeptide(L)'
;TCGAIGDRLDLMSETSVDGIDTLDPPPLGTVELRQAKSKYGERFFFKGNLDAVNEMLDADDATFEQAVKDRLQVGKPGSGYILSSACSVAPHVKPERLKTLAALAKKFGKYL
;
A
#
# COMPACT_ATOMS: atom_id res chain seq x y z
N THR A 1 8.65 -5.72 -6.45
CA THR A 1 8.91 -5.17 -7.80
C THR A 1 8.00 -4.00 -8.04
N CYS A 2 8.52 -2.86 -8.50
CA CYS A 2 7.71 -1.67 -8.83
C CYS A 2 7.03 -1.80 -10.20
N GLY A 3 6.03 -0.96 -10.47
CA GLY A 3 5.29 -0.87 -11.73
C GLY A 3 4.17 -1.91 -11.88
N ALA A 4 3.79 -2.18 -13.14
CA ALA A 4 2.70 -3.07 -13.48
C ALA A 4 3.07 -4.55 -13.23
N ILE A 5 2.71 -5.08 -12.06
CA ILE A 5 2.95 -6.49 -11.70
C ILE A 5 1.68 -7.33 -11.57
N GLY A 6 0.50 -6.73 -11.76
CA GLY A 6 -0.79 -7.41 -11.55
C GLY A 6 -0.99 -8.66 -12.40
N ASP A 7 -0.31 -8.76 -13.55
CA ASP A 7 -0.36 -9.87 -14.50
C ASP A 7 0.43 -11.12 -14.07
N ARG A 8 1.28 -11.00 -13.05
CA ARG A 8 2.24 -12.06 -12.66
C ARG A 8 2.29 -12.35 -11.16
N LEU A 9 1.31 -11.88 -10.39
CA LEU A 9 1.20 -12.22 -8.97
C LEU A 9 1.02 -13.74 -8.75
N ASP A 10 0.39 -14.45 -9.70
CA ASP A 10 0.29 -15.92 -9.68
C ASP A 10 1.68 -16.57 -9.70
N LEU A 11 2.55 -16.19 -10.64
CA LEU A 11 3.91 -16.72 -10.73
C LEU A 11 4.74 -16.35 -9.50
N MET A 12 4.54 -15.15 -8.94
CA MET A 12 5.20 -14.76 -7.70
C MET A 12 4.78 -15.66 -6.53
N SER A 13 3.51 -16.11 -6.50
CA SER A 13 2.97 -16.98 -5.45
C SER A 13 3.64 -18.35 -5.35
N GLU A 14 4.24 -18.80 -6.45
CA GLU A 14 4.98 -20.05 -6.56
C GLU A 14 6.43 -19.95 -6.04
N THR A 15 6.92 -18.73 -5.83
CA THR A 15 8.27 -18.52 -5.26
C THR A 15 8.28 -18.79 -3.75
N SER A 16 9.45 -18.76 -3.12
CA SER A 16 9.59 -18.96 -1.67
C SER A 16 9.48 -17.68 -0.83
N VAL A 17 8.99 -16.56 -1.40
CA VAL A 17 8.89 -15.29 -0.66
C VAL A 17 7.64 -15.26 0.21
N ASP A 18 7.70 -14.59 1.36
CA ASP A 18 6.58 -14.50 2.30
C ASP A 18 5.64 -13.32 2.02
N GLY A 19 6.08 -12.33 1.24
CA GLY A 19 5.28 -11.15 0.97
C GLY A 19 5.70 -10.35 -0.24
N ILE A 20 4.82 -9.44 -0.62
CA ILE A 20 4.97 -8.60 -1.80
C ILE A 20 5.09 -7.13 -1.39
N ASP A 21 6.08 -6.47 -1.96
CA ASP A 21 6.34 -5.04 -1.89
C ASP A 21 6.63 -4.56 -3.33
N THR A 22 5.97 -3.55 -3.87
CA THR A 22 5.17 -2.50 -3.22
C THR A 22 3.71 -2.42 -3.71
N LEU A 23 3.35 -3.19 -4.75
CA LEU A 23 2.03 -3.28 -5.38
C LEU A 23 1.49 -1.96 -5.96
N ASP A 24 2.24 -1.25 -6.80
CA ASP A 24 1.85 0.07 -7.33
C ASP A 24 0.37 0.12 -7.83
N PRO A 25 -0.45 1.03 -7.28
CA PRO A 25 -1.85 1.18 -7.67
C PRO A 25 -1.97 1.89 -9.02
N PRO A 26 -3.08 1.72 -9.76
CA PRO A 26 -3.39 2.60 -10.88
C PRO A 26 -3.44 4.08 -10.47
N PRO A 27 -2.95 5.01 -11.29
CA PRO A 27 -2.42 4.80 -12.64
C PRO A 27 -0.92 4.44 -12.71
N LEU A 28 -0.18 4.45 -11.59
CA LEU A 28 1.28 4.18 -11.59
C LEU A 28 1.63 2.71 -11.85
N GLY A 29 0.74 1.82 -11.45
CA GLY A 29 0.82 0.39 -11.71
C GLY A 29 -0.53 -0.18 -12.08
N THR A 30 -0.72 -1.46 -11.79
CA THR A 30 -1.91 -2.21 -12.19
C THR A 30 -2.56 -2.94 -11.03
N VAL A 31 -2.06 -2.75 -9.80
CA VAL A 31 -2.49 -3.58 -8.68
C VAL A 31 -3.52 -2.87 -7.80
N GLU A 32 -4.74 -3.39 -7.84
CA GLU A 32 -5.78 -3.08 -6.87
C GLU A 32 -5.55 -3.89 -5.58
N LEU A 33 -5.20 -3.23 -4.48
CA LEU A 33 -4.84 -3.91 -3.21
C LEU A 33 -5.94 -4.85 -2.71
N ARG A 34 -7.21 -4.47 -2.87
CA ARG A 34 -8.36 -5.29 -2.48
C ARG A 34 -8.39 -6.61 -3.24
N GLN A 35 -8.13 -6.57 -4.55
CA GLN A 35 -8.12 -7.77 -5.39
C GLN A 35 -6.91 -8.65 -5.05
N ALA A 36 -5.72 -8.04 -4.89
CA ALA A 36 -4.52 -8.76 -4.49
C ALA A 36 -4.70 -9.49 -3.15
N LYS A 37 -5.29 -8.83 -2.15
CA LYS A 37 -5.61 -9.45 -0.86
C LYS A 37 -6.66 -10.55 -0.98
N SER A 38 -7.71 -10.35 -1.78
CA SER A 38 -8.74 -11.37 -1.97
C SER A 38 -8.19 -12.65 -2.60
N LYS A 39 -7.21 -12.53 -3.49
CA LYS A 39 -6.65 -13.68 -4.24
C LYS A 39 -5.45 -14.32 -3.54
N TYR A 40 -4.60 -13.53 -2.88
CA TYR A 40 -3.33 -14.01 -2.32
C TYR A 40 -3.14 -13.69 -0.83
N GLY A 41 -4.18 -13.24 -0.13
CA GLY A 41 -4.11 -12.90 1.30
C GLY A 41 -3.64 -14.02 2.20
N GLU A 42 -3.97 -15.27 1.88
CA GLU A 42 -3.50 -16.42 2.65
C GLU A 42 -2.05 -16.80 2.33
N ARG A 43 -1.54 -16.39 1.17
CA ARG A 43 -0.20 -16.73 0.69
C ARG A 43 0.84 -15.68 1.07
N PHE A 44 0.46 -14.40 1.06
CA PHE A 44 1.38 -13.29 1.20
C PHE A 44 0.98 -12.34 2.32
N PHE A 45 1.98 -11.81 3.02
CA PHE A 45 1.83 -10.47 3.58
C PHE A 45 2.04 -9.41 2.48
N PHE A 46 1.42 -8.24 2.66
CA PHE A 46 1.57 -7.13 1.72
C PHE A 46 2.21 -5.92 2.39
N LYS A 47 3.08 -5.24 1.66
CA LYS A 47 3.61 -3.93 2.05
C LYS A 47 3.32 -2.93 0.94
N GLY A 48 2.90 -1.71 1.31
CA GLY A 48 2.49 -0.68 0.36
C GLY A 48 1.09 -0.18 0.66
N ASN A 49 0.31 0.31 -0.31
CA ASN A 49 0.72 0.70 -1.65
C ASN A 49 0.23 2.11 -1.96
N LEU A 50 0.42 3.06 -1.01
CA LEU A 50 0.03 4.46 -1.24
C LEU A 50 0.75 5.01 -2.47
N ASP A 51 0.01 5.64 -3.38
CA ASP A 51 0.54 6.25 -4.59
C ASP A 51 1.56 7.34 -4.21
N ALA A 52 2.82 7.12 -4.60
CA ALA A 52 3.93 8.00 -4.21
C ALA A 52 3.86 9.40 -4.85
N VAL A 53 3.07 9.57 -5.92
CA VAL A 53 2.91 10.83 -6.65
C VAL A 53 1.57 11.44 -6.31
N ASN A 54 0.48 10.79 -6.68
CA ASN A 54 -0.86 11.38 -6.61
C ASN A 54 -1.37 11.49 -5.17
N GLU A 55 -1.05 10.54 -4.28
CA GLU A 55 -1.53 10.55 -2.89
C GLU A 55 -0.51 11.16 -1.91
N MET A 56 0.78 10.88 -2.08
CA MET A 56 1.81 11.31 -1.14
C MET A 56 2.35 12.72 -1.44
N LEU A 57 2.60 13.02 -2.72
CA LEU A 57 3.25 14.26 -3.15
C LEU A 57 2.22 15.36 -3.47
N ASP A 58 1.28 15.06 -4.35
CA ASP A 58 0.45 16.07 -5.02
C ASP A 58 -0.91 16.30 -4.35
N ALA A 59 -1.45 15.32 -3.61
CA ALA A 59 -2.73 15.46 -2.92
C ALA A 59 -2.74 16.56 -1.85
N ASP A 60 -3.92 17.13 -1.62
CA ASP A 60 -4.16 17.90 -0.40
C ASP A 60 -4.16 17.01 0.86
N ASP A 61 -4.21 17.63 2.03
CA ASP A 61 -4.12 16.89 3.31
C ASP A 61 -5.34 15.99 3.53
N ALA A 62 -6.55 16.43 3.17
CA ALA A 62 -7.77 15.64 3.37
C ALA A 62 -7.80 14.39 2.49
N THR A 63 -7.43 14.53 1.22
CA THR A 63 -7.33 13.44 0.24
C THR A 63 -6.27 12.43 0.67
N PHE A 64 -5.11 12.91 1.10
CA PHE A 64 -4.05 12.04 1.63
C PHE A 64 -4.53 11.25 2.86
N GLU A 65 -5.13 11.93 3.85
CA GLU A 65 -5.63 11.24 5.05
C GLU A 65 -6.67 10.17 4.70
N GLN A 66 -7.54 10.46 3.74
CA GLN A 66 -8.54 9.50 3.29
C GLN A 66 -7.89 8.30 2.61
N ALA A 67 -6.92 8.53 1.72
CA ALA A 67 -6.16 7.45 1.07
C ALA A 67 -5.49 6.53 2.10
N VAL A 68 -4.90 7.09 3.16
CA VAL A 68 -4.31 6.30 4.27
C VAL A 68 -5.37 5.47 4.98
N LYS A 69 -6.53 6.05 5.31
CA LYS A 69 -7.63 5.35 5.99
C LYS A 69 -8.19 4.22 5.12
N ASP A 70 -8.38 4.47 3.83
CA ASP A 70 -8.85 3.48 2.86
C ASP A 70 -7.85 2.33 2.75
N ARG A 71 -6.55 2.65 2.70
CA ARG A 71 -5.49 1.64 2.65
C ARG A 71 -5.46 0.76 3.91
N LEU A 72 -5.66 1.35 5.08
CA LEU A 72 -5.80 0.58 6.32
C LEU A 72 -7.09 -0.26 6.35
N GLN A 73 -8.21 0.27 5.87
CA GLN A 73 -9.49 -0.46 5.82
C GLN A 73 -9.39 -1.69 4.92
N VAL A 74 -8.75 -1.57 3.75
CA VAL A 74 -8.53 -2.68 2.83
C VAL A 74 -7.43 -3.60 3.34
N GLY A 75 -6.32 -3.03 3.82
CA GLY A 75 -5.08 -3.72 4.12
C GLY A 75 -5.11 -4.55 5.40
N LYS A 76 -5.78 -4.11 6.46
CA LYS A 76 -5.73 -4.81 7.76
C LYS A 76 -6.42 -6.19 7.78
N PRO A 77 -7.62 -6.39 7.22
CA PRO A 77 -8.33 -7.66 7.42
C PRO A 77 -7.65 -8.85 6.72
N GLY A 78 -7.66 -10.01 7.37
CA GLY A 78 -7.42 -11.32 6.74
C GLY A 78 -5.99 -11.67 6.31
N SER A 79 -5.05 -10.73 6.29
CA SER A 79 -3.64 -11.04 5.99
C SER A 79 -2.68 -10.03 6.62
N GLY A 80 -1.41 -10.42 6.75
CA GLY A 80 -0.36 -9.52 7.22
C GLY A 80 -0.25 -8.30 6.30
N TYR A 81 -0.24 -7.10 6.89
CA TYR A 81 -0.17 -5.86 6.12
C TYR A 81 0.69 -4.80 6.80
N ILE A 82 1.62 -4.24 6.03
CA ILE A 82 2.50 -3.14 6.42
C ILE A 82 2.14 -1.92 5.56
N LEU A 83 1.51 -0.93 6.17
CA LEU A 83 1.22 0.34 5.51
C LEU A 83 2.53 1.03 5.10
N SER A 84 2.66 1.32 3.81
CA SER A 84 3.81 2.04 3.26
C SER A 84 3.43 2.74 1.95
N SER A 85 4.31 3.61 1.45
CA SER A 85 4.23 4.08 0.07
C SER A 85 4.48 2.94 -0.91
N ALA A 86 3.95 3.07 -2.12
CA ALA A 86 4.18 2.15 -3.23
C ALA A 86 5.59 2.25 -3.80
N CYS A 87 6.39 3.23 -3.38
CA CYS A 87 7.79 3.33 -3.77
C CYS A 87 8.53 4.18 -2.72
N SER A 88 9.77 4.55 -3.02
CA SER A 88 10.49 5.58 -2.27
C SER A 88 9.67 6.87 -2.18
N VAL A 89 9.73 7.53 -1.03
CA VAL A 89 9.10 8.83 -0.82
C VAL A 89 9.87 9.89 -1.62
N ALA A 90 9.18 10.64 -2.49
CA ALA A 90 9.82 11.68 -3.28
C ALA A 90 10.39 12.79 -2.41
N PRO A 91 11.54 13.41 -2.77
CA PRO A 91 12.21 14.43 -1.94
C PRO A 91 11.34 15.65 -1.58
N HIS A 92 10.33 15.95 -2.41
CA HIS A 92 9.44 17.09 -2.22
C HIS A 92 8.20 16.78 -1.36
N VAL A 93 8.02 15.54 -0.92
CA VAL A 93 6.96 15.22 0.04
C VAL A 93 7.27 15.94 1.36
N LYS A 94 6.31 16.73 1.84
CA LYS A 94 6.45 17.47 3.09
C LYS A 94 6.71 16.49 4.25
N PRO A 95 7.70 16.72 5.13
CA PRO A 95 7.96 15.83 6.26
C PRO A 95 6.75 15.60 7.18
N GLU A 96 5.89 16.60 7.33
CA GLU A 96 4.62 16.49 8.08
C GLU A 96 3.70 15.40 7.51
N ARG A 97 3.73 15.15 6.20
CA ARG A 97 2.97 14.07 5.55
C ARG A 97 3.32 12.71 6.15
N LEU A 98 4.62 12.46 6.38
CA LEU A 98 5.09 11.21 6.98
C LEU A 98 4.74 11.10 8.47
N LYS A 99 4.74 12.22 9.20
CA LYS A 99 4.26 12.25 10.59
C LYS A 99 2.77 11.94 10.66
N THR A 100 1.97 12.53 9.77
CA THR A 100 0.54 12.23 9.65
C THR A 100 0.30 10.76 9.30
N LEU A 101 1.07 10.20 8.35
CA LEU A 101 1.01 8.77 8.02
C LEU A 101 1.22 7.90 9.27
N ALA A 102 2.29 8.15 10.03
CA ALA A 102 2.61 7.41 11.24
C ALA A 102 1.53 7.57 12.33
N ALA A 103 0.99 8.79 12.50
CA ALA A 103 -0.06 9.06 13.46
C ALA A 103 -1.37 8.33 13.11
N LEU A 104 -1.77 8.36 11.84
CA LEU A 104 -2.94 7.63 11.34
C LEU A 104 -2.75 6.12 11.45
N ALA A 105 -1.57 5.60 11.10
CA ALA A 105 -1.24 4.19 11.29
C ALA A 105 -1.36 3.76 12.75
N LYS A 106 -0.84 4.57 13.70
CA LYS A 106 -0.97 4.29 15.13
C LYS A 106 -2.41 4.35 15.63
N LYS A 107 -3.21 5.28 15.10
CA LYS A 107 -4.61 5.50 15.52
C LYS A 107 -5.56 4.44 14.96
N PHE A 108 -5.47 4.16 13.65
CA PHE A 108 -6.42 3.34 12.91
C PHE A 108 -5.87 1.97 12.51
N GLY A 109 -4.57 1.74 12.61
CA GLY A 109 -3.89 0.49 12.22
C GLY A 109 -3.98 -0.65 13.24
N LYS A 110 -4.76 -0.50 14.32
CA LYS A 110 -4.94 -1.55 15.33
C LYS A 110 -5.82 -2.68 14.81
N TYR A 111 -5.34 -3.91 14.90
CA TYR A 111 -6.12 -5.10 14.57
C TYR A 111 -7.11 -5.38 15.70
N LEU A 112 -8.29 -5.89 15.35
CA LEU A 112 -9.30 -6.34 16.30
C LEU A 112 -8.99 -7.76 16.73
#